data_AF-A0A962YWJ7-F1
#
_entry.id   AF-A0A962YWJ7-F1
#
_cell.length_a   1.000
_cell.length_b   1.000
_cell.length_c   1.000
_cell.angle_alpha   90.00
_cell.angle_beta   90.00
_cell.angle_gamma   90.00
#
_symmetry.space_group_name_H-M   'P 1'
#
loop_
_entity.id
_entity.type
_entity.pdbx_description
1 polymer ?
#
loop_
_entity_poly.entity_id
_entity_poly.type
_entity_poly.pdbx_seq_one_letter_code
_entity_poly.pdbx_strand_id
1 'polypeptide(L)'
;LIAKYMEVVGGEYYIGGLVAIHHYRFTEQVPNQFTIYNTKLSGNRCVGELSLQFIKISEARMSGICEVSIPHYDAFIKISTLARTLLDSVNDWSRYNTLPIAYEWIKRYSNDSEVMSELIDLISCFGNKSTLRRLGYVLSHYLSKKTLVPLIKRLKPYHDWVRLDPNGGYQGKTDKTWGIIHNVENLF
;
A
#
# COMPACT_ATOMS: atom_id res chain seq x y z
N LEU A 1 9.12 -18.50 12.85
CA LEU A 1 8.31 -18.06 14.01
C LEU A 1 6.92 -17.54 13.63
N ILE A 2 6.81 -16.46 12.84
CA ILE A 2 5.50 -15.86 12.48
C ILE A 2 4.58 -16.86 11.77
N ALA A 3 5.11 -17.61 10.80
CA ALA A 3 4.37 -18.66 10.10
C ALA A 3 3.71 -19.66 11.07
N LYS A 4 4.50 -20.19 12.01
CA LYS A 4 4.01 -21.14 13.02
C LYS A 4 3.00 -20.50 13.96
N TYR A 5 3.21 -19.24 14.35
CA TYR A 5 2.27 -18.52 15.20
C TYR A 5 0.92 -18.32 14.51
N MET A 6 0.95 -17.99 13.21
CA MET A 6 -0.24 -17.82 12.38
C MET A 6 -0.99 -19.12 12.12
N GLU A 7 -0.26 -20.22 11.93
CA GLU A 7 -0.83 -21.57 11.86
C GLU A 7 -1.62 -21.92 13.15
N VAL A 8 -1.02 -21.68 14.33
CA VAL A 8 -1.66 -21.98 15.62
C VAL A 8 -2.93 -21.17 15.86
N VAL A 9 -2.95 -19.89 15.45
CA VAL A 9 -4.15 -19.05 15.59
C VAL A 9 -5.14 -19.18 14.42
N GLY A 10 -4.84 -20.05 13.43
CA GLY A 10 -5.67 -20.27 12.24
C GLY A 10 -5.82 -19.02 11.38
N GLY A 11 -4.76 -18.22 11.26
CA GLY A 11 -4.77 -16.95 10.52
C GLY A 11 -3.85 -16.96 9.30
N GLU A 12 -4.26 -16.25 8.25
CA GLU A 12 -3.37 -15.86 7.16
C GLU A 12 -2.60 -14.57 7.50
N TYR A 13 -1.43 -14.40 6.88
CA TYR A 13 -0.59 -13.22 7.08
C TYR A 13 0.29 -12.91 5.86
N TYR A 14 0.78 -11.67 5.83
CA TYR A 14 1.95 -11.26 5.07
C TYR A 14 2.75 -10.21 5.84
N ILE A 15 4.05 -10.13 5.55
CA ILE A 15 4.93 -9.07 6.02
C ILE A 15 4.78 -7.87 5.09
N GLY A 16 4.49 -6.69 5.64
CA GLY A 16 4.29 -5.46 4.89
C GLY A 16 4.99 -4.26 5.52
N GLY A 17 4.49 -3.07 5.25
CA GLY A 17 5.00 -1.82 5.82
C GLY A 17 6.45 -1.56 5.46
N LEU A 18 7.22 -0.99 6.40
CA LEU A 18 8.62 -0.60 6.17
C LEU A 18 9.52 -1.77 5.75
N VAL A 19 9.21 -3.01 6.14
CA VAL A 19 9.96 -4.20 5.70
C VAL A 19 9.79 -4.46 4.21
N ALA A 20 8.57 -4.37 3.69
CA ALA A 20 8.32 -4.51 2.26
C ALA A 20 8.85 -3.30 1.47
N ILE A 21 8.69 -2.09 2.01
CA ILE A 21 9.23 -0.87 1.40
C ILE A 21 10.76 -0.96 1.26
N HIS A 22 11.45 -1.43 2.29
CA HIS A 22 12.89 -1.68 2.24
C HIS A 22 13.24 -2.83 1.27
N HIS A 23 12.49 -3.94 1.30
CA HIS A 23 12.69 -5.07 0.39
C HIS A 23 12.69 -4.66 -1.09
N TYR A 24 11.76 -3.78 -1.48
CA TYR A 24 11.66 -3.23 -2.85
C TYR A 24 12.55 -2.01 -3.10
N ARG A 25 13.48 -1.68 -2.19
CA ARG A 25 14.45 -0.58 -2.33
C ARG A 25 13.80 0.79 -2.54
N PHE A 26 12.67 1.02 -1.87
CA PHE A 26 12.03 2.33 -1.78
C PHE A 26 12.63 3.21 -0.68
N THR A 27 13.35 2.60 0.26
CA THR A 27 14.11 3.26 1.31
C THR A 27 15.39 2.48 1.58
N GLU A 28 16.47 3.19 1.92
CA GLU A 28 17.72 2.62 2.44
C GLU A 28 17.66 2.43 3.97
N GLN A 29 16.60 2.92 4.62
CA GLN A 29 16.43 2.76 6.07
C GLN A 29 16.08 1.30 6.39
N VAL A 30 16.95 0.65 7.16
CA VAL A 30 16.71 -0.69 7.66
C VAL A 30 15.64 -0.63 8.77
N PRO A 31 14.50 -1.31 8.60
CA PRO A 31 13.42 -1.28 9.59
C PRO A 31 13.79 -2.06 10.85
N ASN A 32 13.50 -1.47 12.01
CA ASN A 32 13.66 -2.10 13.33
C ASN A 32 12.36 -2.73 13.88
N GLN A 33 11.26 -2.63 13.12
CA GLN A 33 9.97 -3.20 13.46
C GLN A 33 9.37 -3.92 12.25
N PHE A 34 8.91 -5.16 12.46
CA PHE A 34 8.22 -5.95 11.45
C PHE A 34 6.72 -5.70 11.54
N THR A 35 6.13 -5.18 10.46
CA THR A 35 4.67 -5.09 10.36
C THR A 35 4.11 -6.36 9.74
N ILE A 36 3.18 -6.99 10.45
CA ILE A 36 2.53 -8.24 10.06
C ILE A 36 1.03 -7.97 9.87
N TYR A 37 0.61 -7.87 8.61
CA TYR A 37 -0.80 -7.83 8.26
C TYR A 37 -1.36 -9.24 8.35
N ASN A 38 -2.49 -9.42 9.03
CA ASN A 38 -3.03 -10.75 9.30
C ASN A 38 -4.54 -10.71 9.55
N THR A 39 -5.19 -11.87 9.64
CA THR A 39 -6.67 -11.96 9.76
C THR A 39 -7.20 -12.08 11.19
N LYS A 40 -6.35 -12.27 12.20
CA LYS A 40 -6.79 -12.68 13.56
C LYS A 40 -6.37 -11.72 14.67
N LEU A 41 -5.17 -11.18 14.60
CA LEU A 41 -4.45 -10.48 15.67
C LEU A 41 -4.23 -8.99 15.38
N SER A 42 -4.33 -8.18 16.43
CA SER A 42 -3.93 -6.77 16.44
C SER A 42 -3.01 -6.47 17.62
N GLY A 43 -2.15 -5.47 17.47
CA GLY A 43 -1.33 -4.92 18.56
C GLY A 43 0.15 -5.21 18.41
N ASN A 44 0.94 -4.69 19.35
CA ASN A 44 2.39 -4.84 19.34
C ASN A 44 2.81 -6.04 20.21
N ARG A 45 3.88 -6.72 19.79
CA ARG A 45 4.54 -7.81 20.53
C ARG A 45 6.04 -7.69 20.36
N CYS A 46 6.79 -8.12 21.37
CA CYS A 46 8.23 -8.28 21.27
C CYS A 46 8.58 -9.76 21.42
N VAL A 47 9.50 -10.26 20.60
CA VAL A 47 10.11 -11.58 20.77
C VAL A 47 11.61 -11.40 20.81
N GLY A 48 12.19 -11.48 22.01
CA GLY A 48 13.55 -10.97 22.23
C GLY A 48 13.62 -9.49 21.87
N GLU A 49 14.57 -9.12 21.02
CA GLU A 49 14.74 -7.75 20.52
C GLU A 49 13.88 -7.43 19.27
N LEU A 50 13.20 -8.43 18.70
CA LEU A 50 12.35 -8.21 17.53
C LEU A 50 11.03 -7.56 17.92
N SER A 51 10.82 -6.33 17.47
CA SER A 51 9.56 -5.62 17.57
C SER A 51 8.62 -6.02 16.43
N LEU A 52 7.45 -6.56 16.78
CA LEU A 52 6.41 -6.98 15.84
C LEU A 52 5.15 -6.12 16.03
N GLN A 53 4.64 -5.57 14.95
CA GLN A 53 3.34 -4.89 14.90
C GLN A 53 2.35 -5.74 14.11
N PHE A 54 1.33 -6.27 14.78
CA PHE A 54 0.24 -6.99 14.14
C PHE A 54 -0.90 -6.03 13.76
N ILE A 55 -1.26 -6.03 12.48
CA ILE A 55 -2.39 -5.28 11.93
C ILE A 55 -3.43 -6.27 11.44
N LYS A 56 -4.59 -6.31 12.12
CA LYS A 56 -5.71 -7.12 11.68
C LYS A 56 -6.38 -6.49 10.46
N ILE A 57 -6.53 -7.26 9.39
CA ILE A 57 -7.32 -6.94 8.20
C ILE A 57 -8.38 -8.02 7.96
N SER A 58 -9.41 -7.70 7.21
CA SER A 58 -10.40 -8.70 6.78
C SER A 58 -9.76 -9.70 5.82
N GLU A 59 -10.26 -10.94 5.79
CA GLU A 59 -9.88 -11.98 4.83
C GLU A 59 -10.01 -11.48 3.38
N ALA A 60 -11.07 -10.71 3.10
CA ALA A 60 -11.26 -10.09 1.80
C ALA A 60 -10.08 -9.21 1.35
N ARG A 61 -9.24 -8.69 2.25
CA ARG A 61 -8.07 -7.84 1.93
C ARG A 61 -6.76 -8.61 1.86
N MET A 62 -6.78 -9.94 2.00
CA MET A 62 -5.61 -10.81 2.02
C MET A 62 -5.23 -11.25 0.59
N SER A 63 -4.61 -10.34 -0.17
CA SER A 63 -4.17 -10.58 -1.56
C SER A 63 -2.99 -9.67 -1.91
N GLY A 64 -2.29 -9.98 -3.01
CA GLY A 64 -1.01 -9.34 -3.35
C GLY A 64 0.10 -9.80 -2.40
N ILE A 65 0.26 -11.12 -2.28
CA ILE A 65 1.23 -11.78 -1.39
C ILE A 65 2.11 -12.67 -2.25
N CYS A 66 3.41 -12.61 -2.04
CA CYS A 66 4.37 -13.54 -2.64
C CYS A 66 5.23 -14.20 -1.56
N GLU A 67 5.86 -15.31 -1.92
CA GLU A 67 6.80 -16.02 -1.08
C GLU A 67 8.23 -15.70 -1.52
N VAL A 68 9.07 -15.35 -0.55
CA VAL A 68 10.49 -15.06 -0.76
C VAL A 68 11.30 -16.02 0.09
N SER A 69 12.26 -16.71 -0.54
CA SER A 69 13.21 -17.56 0.16
C SER A 69 14.16 -16.72 1.02
N ILE A 70 14.43 -17.16 2.24
CA ILE A 70 15.42 -16.51 3.10
C ILE A 70 16.80 -17.08 2.77
N PRO A 71 17.78 -16.26 2.32
CA PRO A 71 19.12 -16.76 2.04
C PRO A 71 19.72 -17.46 3.26
N HIS A 72 20.37 -18.61 3.03
CA HIS A 72 21.01 -19.44 4.06
C HIS A 72 20.06 -20.15 5.03
N TYR A 73 18.76 -20.06 4.83
CA TYR A 73 17.76 -20.84 5.59
C TYR A 73 16.85 -21.57 4.61
N ASP A 74 16.51 -22.83 4.90
CA ASP A 74 15.49 -23.58 4.14
C ASP A 74 14.08 -23.14 4.57
N ALA A 75 13.78 -21.85 4.33
CA ALA A 75 12.57 -21.21 4.79
C ALA A 75 12.09 -20.14 3.81
N PHE A 76 10.77 -20.02 3.69
CA PHE A 76 10.10 -18.97 2.92
C PHE A 76 9.35 -18.02 3.86
N ILE A 77 9.27 -16.76 3.45
CA ILE A 77 8.44 -15.76 4.10
C ILE A 77 7.40 -15.21 3.13
N LYS A 78 6.18 -15.00 3.63
CA LYS A 78 5.12 -14.31 2.92
C LYS A 78 5.30 -12.80 3.08
N ILE A 79 5.47 -12.09 1.98
CA ILE A 79 5.62 -10.63 1.93
C ILE A 79 4.61 -10.04 0.94
N SER A 80 4.24 -8.77 1.09
CA SER A 80 3.43 -8.08 0.08
C SER A 80 4.17 -8.03 -1.25
N THR A 81 3.46 -8.21 -2.36
CA THR A 81 3.98 -7.96 -3.70
C THR A 81 4.38 -6.49 -3.87
N LEU A 82 5.09 -6.17 -4.96
CA LEU A 82 5.46 -4.79 -5.27
C LEU A 82 4.22 -3.89 -5.40
N ALA A 83 3.22 -4.33 -6.17
CA ALA A 83 1.96 -3.60 -6.34
C ALA A 83 1.21 -3.44 -5.01
N ARG A 84 1.17 -4.48 -4.17
CA ARG A 84 0.55 -4.38 -2.84
C ARG A 84 1.30 -3.40 -1.94
N THR A 85 2.62 -3.37 -2.02
CA THR A 85 3.46 -2.43 -1.26
C THR A 85 3.20 -0.99 -1.69
N LEU A 86 3.04 -0.72 -2.99
CA LEU A 86 2.66 0.61 -3.50
C LEU A 86 1.27 1.04 -3.00
N LEU A 87 0.29 0.13 -3.03
CA LEU A 87 -1.05 0.39 -2.48
C LEU A 87 -0.98 0.69 -0.98
N ASP A 88 -0.35 -0.18 -0.19
CA ASP A 88 -0.27 -0.05 1.26
C ASP A 88 0.49 1.23 1.66
N SER A 89 1.49 1.65 0.88
CA SER A 89 2.22 2.91 1.07
C SER A 89 1.34 4.16 0.91
N VAL A 90 0.23 4.08 0.19
CA VAL A 90 -0.75 5.19 0.09
C VAL A 90 -1.94 4.98 1.03
N ASN A 91 -2.34 3.73 1.29
CA ASN A 91 -3.43 3.41 2.20
C ASN A 91 -3.09 3.68 3.66
N ASP A 92 -1.93 3.19 4.10
CA ASP A 92 -1.47 3.28 5.49
C ASP A 92 -0.44 4.41 5.66
N TRP A 93 -0.54 5.44 4.82
CA TRP A 93 0.39 6.57 4.77
C TRP A 93 0.66 7.19 6.16
N SER A 94 -0.36 7.31 7.00
CA SER A 94 -0.23 7.93 8.33
C SER A 94 0.61 7.10 9.29
N ARG A 95 0.73 5.79 9.03
CA ARG A 95 1.51 4.87 9.85
C ARG A 95 2.99 4.91 9.48
N TYR A 96 3.29 5.08 8.19
CA TYR A 96 4.65 4.97 7.67
C TYR A 96 5.25 6.28 7.18
N ASN A 97 4.47 7.37 7.23
CA ASN A 97 4.83 8.69 6.75
C ASN A 97 5.36 8.68 5.30
N THR A 98 4.66 7.95 4.45
CA THR A 98 5.08 7.64 3.06
C THR A 98 4.52 8.59 2.02
N LEU A 99 3.60 9.51 2.38
CA LEU A 99 3.14 10.53 1.45
C LEU A 99 3.90 11.84 1.68
N PRO A 100 4.30 12.56 0.59
CA PRO A 100 3.98 12.26 -0.81
C PRO A 100 4.94 11.29 -1.54
N ILE A 101 6.06 10.88 -0.94
CA ILE A 101 7.13 10.14 -1.64
C ILE A 101 6.68 8.85 -2.34
N ALA A 102 5.66 8.15 -1.83
CA ALA A 102 5.13 6.94 -2.45
C ALA A 102 4.59 7.17 -3.88
N TYR A 103 4.23 8.40 -4.23
CA TYR A 103 3.82 8.74 -5.59
C TYR A 103 5.00 8.68 -6.59
N GLU A 104 6.21 9.02 -6.17
CA GLU A 104 7.42 8.84 -6.98
C GLU A 104 7.74 7.35 -7.19
N TRP A 105 7.47 6.53 -6.19
CA TRP A 105 7.60 5.07 -6.32
C TRP A 105 6.62 4.51 -7.34
N ILE A 106 5.38 5.01 -7.37
CA ILE A 106 4.40 4.63 -8.40
C ILE A 106 4.86 5.11 -9.78
N LYS A 107 5.33 6.36 -9.90
CA LYS A 107 5.86 6.91 -11.15
C LYS A 107 6.98 6.04 -11.72
N ARG A 108 7.91 5.57 -10.87
CA ARG A 108 9.03 4.69 -11.25
C ARG A 108 8.57 3.41 -11.96
N TYR A 109 7.43 2.85 -11.57
CA TYR A 109 6.89 1.61 -12.12
C TYR A 109 5.73 1.83 -13.12
N SER A 110 5.46 3.07 -13.52
CA SER A 110 4.31 3.39 -14.39
C SER A 110 4.35 2.73 -15.78
N ASN A 111 5.53 2.36 -16.27
CA ASN A 111 5.72 1.65 -17.54
C ASN A 111 5.70 0.11 -17.40
N ASP A 112 5.65 -0.41 -16.17
CA ASP A 112 5.57 -1.84 -15.91
C ASP A 112 4.10 -2.28 -15.92
N SER A 113 3.67 -2.90 -17.02
CA SER A 113 2.27 -3.27 -17.22
C SER A 113 1.79 -4.32 -16.22
N GLU A 114 2.66 -5.22 -15.75
CA GLU A 114 2.29 -6.27 -14.80
C GLU A 114 2.03 -5.66 -13.43
N VAL A 115 2.96 -4.84 -12.94
CA VAL A 115 2.82 -4.13 -11.65
C VAL A 115 1.62 -3.19 -11.67
N MET A 116 1.40 -2.45 -12.77
CA MET A 116 0.27 -1.53 -12.88
C MET A 116 -1.08 -2.25 -12.97
N SER A 117 -1.14 -3.39 -13.66
CA SER A 117 -2.37 -4.20 -13.72
C SER A 117 -2.72 -4.74 -12.33
N GLU A 118 -1.76 -5.36 -11.64
CA GLU A 118 -1.97 -5.86 -10.28
C GLU A 118 -2.39 -4.73 -9.32
N LEU A 119 -1.72 -3.57 -9.41
CA LEU A 119 -2.06 -2.41 -8.58
C LEU A 119 -3.51 -1.95 -8.79
N ILE A 120 -3.98 -1.88 -10.04
CA ILE A 120 -5.37 -1.50 -10.35
C ILE A 120 -6.36 -2.51 -9.78
N ASP A 121 -6.07 -3.80 -9.88
CA ASP A 121 -6.91 -4.86 -9.33
C ASP A 121 -6.97 -4.77 -7.79
N LEU A 122 -5.83 -4.60 -7.13
CA LEU A 122 -5.75 -4.44 -5.68
C LEU A 122 -6.51 -3.18 -5.21
N ILE A 123 -6.36 -2.04 -5.89
CA ILE A 123 -7.12 -0.83 -5.58
C ILE A 123 -8.62 -1.09 -5.75
N SER A 124 -9.01 -1.73 -6.86
CA SER A 124 -10.40 -2.07 -7.19
C SER A 124 -11.06 -2.98 -6.16
N CYS A 125 -10.29 -3.83 -5.49
CA CYS A 125 -10.83 -4.72 -4.46
C CYS A 125 -10.81 -4.09 -3.06
N PHE A 126 -9.74 -3.38 -2.66
CA PHE A 126 -9.48 -3.06 -1.24
C PHE A 126 -9.41 -1.58 -0.89
N GLY A 127 -9.12 -0.71 -1.88
CA GLY A 127 -8.85 0.69 -1.62
C GLY A 127 -10.00 1.39 -0.91
N ASN A 128 -9.71 2.07 0.21
CA ASN A 128 -10.67 2.98 0.82
C ASN A 128 -10.94 4.18 -0.10
N LYS A 129 -11.99 4.96 0.16
CA LYS A 129 -12.42 6.07 -0.71
C LYS A 129 -11.29 7.08 -0.96
N SER A 130 -10.51 7.44 0.05
CA SER A 130 -9.41 8.40 -0.08
C SER A 130 -8.24 7.82 -0.87
N THR A 131 -7.89 6.55 -0.62
CA THR A 131 -6.84 5.83 -1.36
C THR A 131 -7.20 5.65 -2.82
N LEU A 132 -8.43 5.23 -3.14
CA LEU A 132 -8.93 5.12 -4.51
C LEU A 132 -8.77 6.44 -5.26
N ARG A 133 -9.09 7.57 -4.61
CA ARG A 133 -9.01 8.89 -5.23
C ARG A 133 -7.58 9.36 -5.45
N ARG A 134 -6.71 9.23 -4.44
CA ARG A 134 -5.30 9.61 -4.55
C ARG A 134 -4.60 8.79 -5.63
N LEU A 135 -4.74 7.46 -5.58
CA LEU A 135 -4.13 6.57 -6.56
C LEU A 135 -4.74 6.74 -7.94
N GLY A 136 -6.06 6.88 -8.05
CA GLY A 136 -6.71 7.13 -9.33
C GLY A 136 -6.23 8.43 -9.99
N TYR A 137 -6.10 9.50 -9.20
CA TYR A 137 -5.54 10.77 -9.68
C TYR A 137 -4.09 10.59 -10.14
N VAL A 138 -3.20 10.05 -9.31
CA VAL A 138 -1.78 9.84 -9.63
C VAL A 138 -1.62 8.97 -10.87
N LEU A 139 -2.33 7.85 -10.95
CA LEU A 139 -2.25 6.94 -12.09
C LEU A 139 -2.80 7.57 -13.37
N SER A 140 -3.73 8.54 -13.30
CA SER A 140 -4.27 9.22 -14.49
C SER A 140 -3.26 10.09 -15.23
N HIS A 141 -2.13 10.41 -14.61
CA HIS A 141 -1.02 11.11 -15.26
C HIS A 141 -0.14 10.19 -16.11
N TYR A 142 -0.18 8.88 -15.87
CA TYR A 142 0.70 7.91 -16.55
C TYR A 142 -0.05 6.87 -17.36
N LEU A 143 -1.31 6.59 -17.01
CA LEU A 143 -2.11 5.53 -17.63
C LEU A 143 -3.26 6.11 -18.43
N SER A 144 -3.65 5.39 -19.49
CA SER A 144 -4.80 5.76 -20.30
C SER A 144 -6.11 5.70 -19.49
N LYS A 145 -7.07 6.57 -19.84
CA LYS A 145 -8.42 6.53 -19.25
C LYS A 145 -9.09 5.16 -19.39
N LYS A 146 -8.81 4.41 -20.47
CA LYS A 146 -9.34 3.06 -20.70
C LYS A 146 -8.86 2.09 -19.63
N THR A 147 -7.59 2.16 -19.27
CA THR A 147 -6.96 1.34 -18.21
C THR A 147 -7.58 1.64 -16.84
N LEU A 148 -8.00 2.88 -16.59
CA LEU A 148 -8.55 3.32 -15.29
C LEU A 148 -10.06 3.11 -15.14
N VAL A 149 -10.75 2.55 -16.14
CA VAL A 149 -12.19 2.29 -16.08
C VAL A 149 -12.63 1.51 -14.81
N PRO A 150 -11.92 0.46 -14.36
CA PRO A 150 -12.30 -0.26 -13.13
C PRO A 150 -12.35 0.66 -11.90
N LEU A 151 -11.40 1.59 -11.79
CA LEU A 151 -11.32 2.55 -10.69
C LEU A 151 -12.41 3.62 -10.78
N ILE A 152 -12.63 4.16 -11.98
CA ILE A 152 -13.66 5.18 -12.23
C ILE A 152 -15.05 4.65 -11.87
N LYS A 153 -15.36 3.39 -12.22
CA LYS A 153 -16.65 2.75 -11.88
C LYS A 153 -16.92 2.66 -10.38
N ARG A 154 -15.89 2.69 -9.53
CA ARG A 154 -16.03 2.64 -8.08
C ARG A 154 -16.15 4.01 -7.42
N LEU A 155 -15.97 5.09 -8.18
CA LEU A 155 -16.10 6.44 -7.64
C LEU A 155 -17.55 6.70 -7.26
N LYS A 156 -17.77 6.87 -5.94
CA LYS A 156 -19.02 7.42 -5.43
C LYS A 156 -18.98 8.95 -5.51
N PRO A 157 -20.15 9.61 -5.65
CA PRO A 157 -20.26 11.05 -5.51
C PRO A 157 -19.54 11.56 -4.26
N TYR A 158 -18.98 12.76 -4.36
CA TYR A 158 -18.27 13.40 -3.26
C TYR A 158 -19.01 14.61 -2.75
N HIS A 159 -19.05 14.71 -1.42
CA HIS A 159 -19.39 15.94 -0.72
C HIS A 159 -18.13 16.65 -0.23
N ASP A 160 -17.05 15.90 0.02
CA ASP A 160 -15.77 16.41 0.49
C ASP A 160 -14.62 16.10 -0.48
N TRP A 161 -13.71 17.06 -0.56
CA TRP A 161 -12.46 16.98 -1.32
C TRP A 161 -11.38 16.24 -0.53
N VAL A 162 -10.66 15.35 -1.21
CA VAL A 162 -9.53 14.62 -0.61
C VAL A 162 -8.24 15.36 -0.94
N ARG A 163 -7.44 15.68 0.07
CA ARG A 163 -6.08 16.21 -0.14
C ARG A 163 -5.18 15.11 -0.70
N LEU A 164 -4.37 15.47 -1.71
CA LEU A 164 -3.41 14.55 -2.31
C LEU A 164 -2.32 14.17 -1.31
N ASP A 165 -1.75 15.14 -0.60
CA ASP A 165 -0.98 14.92 0.63
C ASP A 165 -1.80 15.35 1.86
N PRO A 166 -2.16 14.41 2.76
CA PRO A 166 -2.90 14.71 3.98
C PRO A 166 -2.17 15.60 4.98
N ASN A 167 -0.84 15.69 4.90
CA ASN A 167 -0.03 16.56 5.76
C ASN A 167 0.00 18.01 5.25
N GLY A 168 -0.28 18.23 3.96
CA GLY A 168 -0.36 19.56 3.35
C GLY A 168 -1.66 20.31 3.63
N GLY A 169 -1.69 21.62 3.34
CA GLY A 169 -2.89 22.46 3.47
C GLY A 169 -3.98 22.16 2.43
N TYR A 170 -5.12 22.85 2.52
CA TYR A 170 -6.23 22.78 1.54
C TYR A 170 -6.02 23.70 0.31
N GLN A 171 -4.79 24.16 0.11
CA GLN A 171 -4.43 25.07 -0.97
C GLN A 171 -4.07 24.24 -2.21
N GLY A 172 -4.51 24.65 -3.40
CA GLY A 172 -4.16 23.98 -4.65
C GLY A 172 -5.30 23.86 -5.65
N LYS A 173 -4.98 23.36 -6.85
CA LYS A 173 -5.97 23.10 -7.91
C LYS A 173 -6.79 21.86 -7.55
N THR A 174 -8.05 21.83 -7.99
CA THR A 174 -8.95 20.69 -7.76
C THR A 174 -9.10 19.84 -9.01
N ASP A 175 -9.09 18.52 -8.84
CA ASP A 175 -9.46 17.55 -9.87
C ASP A 175 -10.86 17.00 -9.59
N LYS A 176 -11.84 17.40 -10.41
CA LYS A 176 -13.25 17.01 -10.24
C LYS A 176 -13.51 15.54 -10.53
N THR A 177 -12.68 14.90 -11.36
CA THR A 177 -12.87 13.49 -11.72
C THR A 177 -12.64 12.62 -10.49
N TRP A 178 -11.53 12.85 -9.79
CA TRP A 178 -11.11 12.08 -8.64
C TRP A 178 -11.51 12.72 -7.31
N GLY A 179 -12.02 13.96 -7.31
CA GLY A 179 -12.39 14.68 -6.09
C GLY A 179 -11.16 14.97 -5.22
N ILE A 180 -10.06 15.41 -5.85
CA ILE A 180 -8.76 15.64 -5.23
C ILE A 180 -8.42 17.14 -5.18
N ILE A 181 -7.76 17.58 -4.11
CA ILE A 181 -7.02 18.85 -4.06
C ILE A 181 -5.54 18.51 -4.27
N HIS A 182 -4.97 19.04 -5.35
CA HIS A 182 -3.55 18.93 -5.65
C HIS A 182 -2.78 19.96 -4.81
N ASN A 183 -2.36 19.52 -3.63
CA ASN A 183 -1.65 20.31 -2.62
C ASN A 183 -0.18 19.85 -2.44
N VAL A 184 0.41 19.26 -3.47
CA VAL A 184 1.80 18.79 -3.51
C VAL A 184 2.48 19.51 -4.66
N GLU A 185 3.63 20.14 -4.41
CA GLU A 185 4.39 20.80 -5.47
C GLU A 185 5.27 19.78 -6.23
N ASN A 186 5.45 20.01 -7.53
CA ASN A 186 6.41 19.28 -8.39
C ASN A 186 6.21 17.75 -8.51
N LEU A 187 4.97 17.25 -8.38
CA LEU A 187 4.71 15.81 -8.40
C LEU A 187 4.68 15.15 -9.80
N PHE A 188 4.41 15.92 -10.86
CA PHE A 188 4.28 15.41 -12.23
C PHE A 188 5.29 16.05 -13.17
#